data_AF-A0A372L6R9-F1
#
_entry.id   AF-A0A372L6R9-F1
#
_cell.length_a   1.000
_cell.length_b   1.000
_cell.length_c   1.000
_cell.angle_alpha   90.00
_cell.angle_beta   90.00
_cell.angle_gamma   90.00
#
_symmetry.space_group_name_H-M   'P 1'
#
loop_
_entity.id
_entity.type
_entity.pdbx_description
1 polymer ?
#
loop_
_entity_poly.entity_id
_entity_poly.type
_entity_poly.pdbx_seq_one_letter_code
_entity_poly.pdbx_strand_id
1 'polypeptide(L)'
;MKNRLLLLLVFTMFIFSFTNQTSHAAASSSSQLVANQIKLLKYKKLTGGYTPVDVVSAKLTGKSIPEVIATYERPNNETYSYDTIYNVHQYNTKTKKWVIIRRESETGQDSPYNFITKGSFMEKGKEQVVLGTYGGSGMFLSPLLVGEYKGRVTTLMRPDGGYSSGNAIIANNTLYLLNNTIVIDKISYSKKGFHQQKGTGADDRKLAIGAKHFLMLEKKGDKTILSGNRNIKMKVGQKIGIIRKNPKDSSYYGYRLLFTAGWDRIKHLNNSSLLQAVSPGVSKWTIEPNGYSDGVGVNITITK
;
A
#
# COMPACT_ATOMS: atom_id res chain seq x y z
N MET A 1 -2.96 -70.15 64.16
CA MET A 1 -3.24 -69.07 65.13
C MET A 1 -2.63 -67.76 64.63
N LYS A 2 -3.45 -66.70 64.63
CA LYS A 2 -3.10 -65.27 64.61
C LYS A 2 -2.64 -64.64 63.28
N ASN A 3 -3.64 -64.04 62.63
CA ASN A 3 -3.72 -62.63 62.27
C ASN A 3 -2.48 -61.98 61.65
N ARG A 4 -2.52 -61.79 60.34
CA ARG A 4 -2.17 -60.49 59.77
C ARG A 4 -3.26 -60.01 58.83
N LEU A 5 -4.09 -59.16 59.42
CA LEU A 5 -5.10 -58.29 58.84
C LEU A 5 -4.43 -57.47 57.71
N LEU A 6 -4.61 -57.90 56.47
CA LEU A 6 -4.18 -57.16 55.29
C LEU A 6 -5.16 -55.99 55.11
N LEU A 7 -4.71 -54.84 55.59
CA LEU A 7 -5.44 -53.59 55.57
C LEU A 7 -5.60 -53.12 54.11
N LEU A 8 -6.79 -53.40 53.59
CA LEU A 8 -7.66 -52.46 52.88
C LEU A 8 -7.04 -51.14 52.38
N LEU A 9 -7.20 -50.92 51.06
CA LEU A 9 -7.76 -49.68 50.51
C LEU A 9 -6.91 -48.38 50.56
N VAL A 10 -5.71 -48.35 49.95
CA VAL A 10 -5.18 -47.13 49.31
C VAL A 10 -4.35 -47.50 48.07
N PHE A 11 -4.99 -48.09 47.07
CA PHE A 11 -4.44 -48.11 45.71
C PHE A 11 -5.60 -47.88 44.74
N THR A 12 -6.35 -46.79 44.97
CA THR A 12 -7.14 -46.16 43.93
C THR A 12 -6.15 -45.70 42.87
N MET A 13 -6.04 -46.55 41.86
CA MET A 13 -5.44 -46.24 40.58
C MET A 13 -5.88 -44.84 40.17
N PHE A 14 -4.91 -43.94 40.15
CA PHE A 14 -4.91 -42.79 39.25
C PHE A 14 -4.92 -43.35 37.82
N ILE A 15 -6.07 -43.86 37.37
CA ILE A 15 -6.35 -43.90 35.94
C ILE A 15 -6.59 -42.44 35.60
N PHE A 16 -5.50 -41.73 35.33
CA PHE A 16 -5.54 -40.55 34.49
C PHE A 16 -6.28 -40.99 33.24
N SER A 17 -7.55 -40.62 33.18
CA SER A 17 -8.27 -40.53 31.93
C SER A 17 -7.51 -39.49 31.11
N PHE A 18 -6.47 -39.93 30.40
CA PHE A 18 -6.05 -39.28 29.17
C PHE A 18 -7.22 -39.44 28.21
N THR A 19 -8.26 -38.63 28.42
CA THR A 19 -9.10 -38.21 27.32
C THR A 19 -8.14 -37.56 26.35
N ASN A 20 -7.78 -38.31 25.31
CA ASN A 20 -7.35 -37.74 24.05
C ASN A 20 -8.52 -36.88 23.54
N GLN A 21 -8.70 -35.71 24.15
CA GLN A 21 -9.23 -34.57 23.43
C GLN A 21 -8.18 -34.28 22.37
N THR A 22 -8.33 -34.99 21.26
CA THR A 22 -7.92 -34.47 19.97
C THR A 22 -8.73 -33.20 19.80
N SER A 23 -8.21 -32.10 20.37
CA SER A 23 -8.58 -30.75 19.99
C SER A 23 -8.38 -30.71 18.48
N HIS A 24 -9.45 -31.00 17.76
CA HIS A 24 -9.54 -30.73 16.34
C HIS A 24 -9.38 -29.22 16.27
N ALA A 25 -8.13 -28.77 16.12
CA ALA A 25 -7.83 -27.39 15.86
C ALA A 25 -8.68 -27.03 14.64
N ALA A 26 -9.73 -26.24 14.88
CA ALA A 26 -10.67 -25.84 13.86
C ALA A 26 -9.84 -25.36 12.67
N ALA A 27 -10.11 -25.92 11.48
CA ALA A 27 -9.39 -25.58 10.27
C ALA A 27 -9.42 -24.05 10.12
N SER A 28 -8.29 -23.40 10.42
CA SER A 28 -8.20 -21.95 10.38
C SER A 28 -8.53 -21.52 8.97
N SER A 29 -9.53 -20.65 8.81
CA SER A 29 -9.93 -20.16 7.49
C SER A 29 -8.72 -19.55 6.77
N SER A 30 -8.73 -19.53 5.43
CA SER A 30 -7.65 -18.91 4.63
C SER A 30 -7.33 -17.49 5.09
N SER A 31 -8.35 -16.72 5.48
CA SER A 31 -8.21 -15.37 6.03
C SER A 31 -7.45 -15.36 7.35
N GLN A 32 -7.73 -16.29 8.25
CA GLN A 32 -7.03 -16.41 9.53
C GLN A 32 -5.57 -16.86 9.35
N LEU A 33 -5.31 -17.80 8.43
CA LEU A 33 -3.95 -18.23 8.08
C LEU A 33 -3.09 -17.05 7.60
N VAL A 34 -3.64 -16.24 6.68
CA VAL A 34 -2.98 -15.04 6.16
C VAL A 34 -2.77 -14.00 7.26
N ALA A 35 -3.81 -13.71 8.06
CA ALA A 35 -3.72 -12.73 9.14
C ALA A 35 -2.65 -13.11 10.18
N ASN A 36 -2.58 -14.40 10.55
CA ASN A 36 -1.56 -14.91 11.46
C ASN A 36 -0.15 -14.75 10.88
N GLN A 37 0.02 -15.05 9.58
CA GLN A 37 1.31 -14.88 8.92
C GLN A 37 1.73 -13.41 8.84
N ILE A 38 0.80 -12.51 8.52
CA ILE A 38 1.06 -11.06 8.54
C ILE A 38 1.50 -10.62 9.93
N LYS A 39 0.75 -11.02 10.98
CA LYS A 39 1.09 -10.68 12.37
C LYS A 39 2.48 -11.19 12.76
N LEU A 40 2.82 -12.42 12.37
CA LEU A 40 4.13 -13.00 12.65
C LEU A 40 5.25 -12.21 11.97
N LEU A 41 5.10 -11.93 10.67
CA LEU A 41 6.15 -11.28 9.88
C LEU A 41 6.39 -9.81 10.28
N LYS A 42 5.37 -9.11 10.81
CA LYS A 42 5.50 -7.73 11.31
C LYS A 42 6.51 -7.56 12.44
N TYR A 43 6.87 -8.63 13.14
CA TYR A 43 7.84 -8.60 14.24
C TYR A 43 9.06 -9.49 13.99
N LYS A 44 9.09 -10.21 12.87
CA LYS A 44 10.16 -11.17 12.57
C LYS A 44 11.35 -10.45 11.95
N LYS A 45 12.43 -10.28 12.69
CA LYS A 45 13.73 -9.83 12.15
C LYS A 45 14.37 -10.92 11.29
N LEU A 46 15.17 -10.54 10.29
CA LEU A 46 16.01 -11.48 9.55
C LEU A 46 17.45 -11.42 10.06
N THR A 47 18.20 -12.49 9.79
CA THR A 47 19.65 -12.54 10.03
C THR A 47 20.37 -11.38 9.35
N GLY A 48 21.44 -10.87 9.96
CA GLY A 48 22.22 -9.75 9.42
C GLY A 48 21.67 -8.37 9.76
N GLY A 49 20.73 -8.27 10.71
CA GLY A 49 20.26 -7.00 11.27
C GLY A 49 19.02 -6.40 10.60
N TYR A 50 18.38 -7.11 9.67
CA TYR A 50 17.22 -6.59 8.94
C TYR A 50 15.95 -6.56 9.80
N THR A 51 15.27 -5.42 9.82
CA THR A 51 14.00 -5.19 10.51
C THR A 51 12.83 -5.09 9.53
N PRO A 52 11.63 -5.59 9.88
CA PRO A 52 10.46 -5.50 9.00
C PRO A 52 9.98 -4.05 8.85
N VAL A 53 9.59 -3.68 7.62
CA VAL A 53 9.02 -2.36 7.28
C VAL A 53 7.52 -2.50 7.02
N ASP A 54 7.14 -3.24 5.98
CA ASP A 54 5.75 -3.46 5.60
C ASP A 54 5.44 -4.95 5.42
N VAL A 55 4.19 -5.32 5.70
CA VAL A 55 3.68 -6.67 5.45
C VAL A 55 2.25 -6.62 4.94
N VAL A 56 2.04 -7.13 3.73
CA VAL A 56 0.76 -7.11 3.02
C VAL A 56 0.42 -8.47 2.41
N SER A 57 -0.83 -8.68 2.04
CA SER A 57 -1.25 -9.86 1.28
C SER A 57 -1.76 -9.51 -0.11
N ALA A 58 -1.41 -10.34 -1.09
CA ALA A 58 -1.89 -10.22 -2.45
C ALA A 58 -2.00 -11.60 -3.11
N LYS A 59 -2.98 -11.78 -4.01
CA LYS A 59 -3.13 -12.98 -4.83
C LYS A 59 -2.23 -12.92 -6.05
N LEU A 60 -0.91 -12.93 -5.85
CA LEU A 60 0.06 -12.82 -6.94
C LEU A 60 -0.08 -13.97 -7.94
N THR A 61 -0.28 -15.19 -7.43
CA THR A 61 -0.41 -16.39 -8.29
C THR A 61 -1.86 -16.77 -8.59
N GLY A 62 -2.84 -16.03 -8.07
CA GLY A 62 -4.27 -16.32 -8.22
C GLY A 62 -4.79 -17.49 -7.37
N LYS A 63 -3.96 -18.08 -6.49
CA LYS A 63 -4.38 -19.15 -5.58
C LYS A 63 -5.42 -18.68 -4.56
N SER A 64 -6.14 -19.65 -3.99
CA SER A 64 -7.19 -19.42 -3.00
C SER A 64 -6.67 -18.79 -1.71
N ILE A 65 -5.47 -19.16 -1.26
CA ILE A 65 -4.76 -18.54 -0.15
C ILE A 65 -3.79 -17.50 -0.74
N PRO A 66 -4.03 -16.19 -0.51
CA PRO A 66 -3.13 -15.13 -0.95
C PRO A 66 -1.70 -15.32 -0.43
N GLU A 67 -0.73 -14.90 -1.24
CA GLU A 67 0.64 -14.71 -0.80
C GLU A 67 0.75 -13.57 0.22
N VAL A 68 1.77 -13.63 1.08
CA VAL A 68 2.14 -12.56 2.01
C VAL A 68 3.48 -12.01 1.60
N ILE A 69 3.54 -10.71 1.34
CA ILE A 69 4.75 -9.98 0.97
C ILE A 69 5.23 -9.24 2.20
N ALA A 70 6.50 -9.41 2.57
CA ALA A 70 7.13 -8.68 3.66
C ALA A 70 8.39 -7.97 3.15
N THR A 71 8.49 -6.67 3.42
CA THR A 71 9.68 -5.87 3.16
C THR A 71 10.47 -5.67 4.44
N TYR A 72 11.79 -5.55 4.29
CA TYR A 72 12.73 -5.40 5.37
C TYR A 72 13.76 -4.35 5.01
N GLU A 73 14.29 -3.69 6.03
CA GLU A 73 15.34 -2.70 5.92
C GLU A 73 16.52 -3.06 6.79
N ARG A 74 17.69 -2.58 6.41
CA ARG A 74 18.86 -2.47 7.26
C ARG A 74 19.54 -1.14 6.94
N PRO A 75 19.53 -0.17 7.86
CA PRO A 75 20.20 1.10 7.63
C PRO A 75 21.72 0.91 7.57
N ASN A 76 22.36 1.60 6.63
CA ASN A 76 23.80 1.75 6.53
C ASN A 76 24.19 3.18 6.95
N ASN A 77 24.70 3.30 8.17
CA ASN A 77 25.03 4.60 8.76
C ASN A 77 26.25 5.28 8.12
N GLU A 78 27.10 4.54 7.38
CA GLU A 78 28.28 5.11 6.72
C GLU A 78 27.90 5.87 5.45
N THR A 79 26.90 5.36 4.73
CA THR A 79 26.46 5.91 3.44
C THR A 79 25.11 6.63 3.52
N TYR A 80 24.50 6.69 4.72
CA TYR A 80 23.14 7.20 4.94
C TYR A 80 22.10 6.57 3.98
N SER A 81 22.28 5.28 3.69
CA SER A 81 21.45 4.52 2.76
C SER A 81 20.84 3.31 3.44
N TYR A 82 20.01 2.58 2.71
CA TYR A 82 19.31 1.40 3.18
C TYR A 82 19.61 0.20 2.28
N ASP A 83 19.93 -0.92 2.92
CA ASP A 83 19.77 -2.21 2.27
C ASP A 83 18.34 -2.69 2.51
N THR A 84 17.69 -3.17 1.46
CA THR A 84 16.32 -3.68 1.55
C THR A 84 16.22 -5.10 1.05
N ILE A 85 15.26 -5.83 1.61
CA ILE A 85 14.87 -7.16 1.15
C ILE A 85 13.35 -7.18 1.05
N TYR A 86 12.81 -7.79 0.00
CA TYR A 86 11.42 -8.25 0.04
C TYR A 86 11.34 -9.76 -0.15
N ASN A 87 10.49 -10.40 0.66
CA ASN A 87 10.16 -11.81 0.58
C ASN A 87 8.69 -11.97 0.20
N VAL A 88 8.40 -12.90 -0.71
CA VAL A 88 7.05 -13.36 -1.00
C VAL A 88 6.87 -14.76 -0.42
N HIS A 89 5.97 -14.85 0.55
CA HIS A 89 5.61 -16.09 1.23
C HIS A 89 4.35 -16.69 0.61
N GLN A 90 4.40 -17.98 0.30
CA GLN A 90 3.27 -18.75 -0.18
C GLN A 90 2.98 -19.90 0.78
N TYR A 91 1.70 -20.15 1.06
CA TYR A 91 1.30 -21.28 1.88
C TYR A 91 1.26 -22.56 1.03
N ASN A 92 2.03 -23.56 1.44
CA ASN A 92 1.97 -24.89 0.85
C ASN A 92 0.90 -25.70 1.58
N THR A 93 -0.21 -25.98 0.90
CA THR A 93 -1.36 -26.71 1.47
C THR A 93 -1.05 -28.19 1.75
N LYS A 94 -0.09 -28.79 1.04
CA LYS A 94 0.33 -30.18 1.27
C LYS A 94 1.15 -30.31 2.55
N THR A 95 2.13 -29.43 2.74
CA THR A 95 3.03 -29.46 3.91
C THR A 95 2.52 -28.63 5.09
N LYS A 96 1.44 -27.86 4.89
CA LYS A 96 0.86 -26.91 5.85
C LYS A 96 1.85 -25.86 6.35
N LYS A 97 2.85 -25.50 5.53
CA LYS A 97 3.92 -24.55 5.89
C LYS A 97 3.98 -23.38 4.92
N TRP A 98 4.36 -22.21 5.42
CA TRP A 98 4.73 -21.07 4.60
C TRP A 98 6.15 -21.27 4.04
N VAL A 99 6.30 -21.07 2.72
CA VAL A 99 7.59 -21.12 2.02
C VAL A 99 7.85 -19.79 1.34
N ILE A 100 9.11 -19.39 1.22
CA ILE A 100 9.51 -18.21 0.46
C ILE A 100 9.63 -18.64 -1.01
N ILE A 101 8.82 -18.04 -1.88
CA ILE A 101 8.82 -18.33 -3.34
C ILE A 101 9.56 -17.27 -4.15
N ARG A 102 9.84 -16.11 -3.54
CA ARG A 102 10.66 -15.05 -4.10
C ARG A 102 11.34 -14.31 -2.97
N ARG A 103 12.63 -14.05 -3.15
CA ARG A 103 13.42 -13.14 -2.35
C ARG A 103 14.20 -12.26 -3.30
N GLU A 104 14.16 -10.96 -3.06
CA GLU A 104 15.01 -9.99 -3.73
C GLU A 104 15.67 -9.13 -2.67
N SER A 105 16.92 -8.76 -2.92
CA SER A 105 17.70 -7.86 -2.06
C SER A 105 18.24 -6.73 -2.92
N GLU A 106 18.33 -5.54 -2.36
CA GLU A 106 18.91 -4.37 -3.00
C GLU A 106 19.65 -3.54 -1.95
N THR A 107 20.74 -2.90 -2.34
CA THR A 107 21.65 -2.22 -1.43
C THR A 107 21.84 -0.77 -1.86
N GLY A 108 22.06 0.13 -0.90
CA GLY A 108 22.37 1.53 -1.21
C GLY A 108 21.18 2.36 -1.69
N GLN A 109 19.97 2.07 -1.21
CA GLN A 109 18.77 2.85 -1.55
C GLN A 109 18.58 4.04 -0.61
N ASP A 110 17.99 5.14 -1.08
CA ASP A 110 17.69 6.31 -0.26
C ASP A 110 16.69 6.02 0.88
N SER A 111 15.83 5.03 0.68
CA SER A 111 14.86 4.57 1.68
C SER A 111 14.48 3.12 1.37
N PRO A 112 13.91 2.38 2.35
CA PRO A 112 13.51 1.00 2.13
C PRO A 112 12.30 0.87 1.20
N TYR A 113 12.07 -0.34 0.68
CA TYR A 113 10.82 -0.66 0.00
C TYR A 113 9.62 -0.59 0.96
N ASN A 114 8.69 0.29 0.64
CA ASN A 114 7.37 0.41 1.26
C ASN A 114 6.30 -0.15 0.33
N PHE A 115 5.21 -0.65 0.90
CA PHE A 115 4.04 -1.02 0.11
C PHE A 115 3.29 0.24 -0.34
N ILE A 116 3.05 0.35 -1.65
CA ILE A 116 2.31 1.49 -2.22
C ILE A 116 0.88 1.09 -2.53
N THR A 117 0.69 0.08 -3.37
CA THR A 117 -0.64 -0.37 -3.79
C THR A 117 -0.67 -1.80 -4.27
N LYS A 118 -1.88 -2.34 -4.44
CA LYS A 118 -2.11 -3.62 -5.13
C LYS A 118 -3.42 -3.59 -5.90
N GLY A 119 -3.50 -4.41 -6.94
CA GLY A 119 -4.72 -4.62 -7.69
C GLY A 119 -4.50 -5.51 -8.90
N SER A 120 -5.58 -5.85 -9.62
CA SER A 120 -5.49 -6.62 -10.86
C SER A 120 -5.11 -5.71 -12.03
N PHE A 121 -3.98 -6.02 -12.66
CA PHE A 121 -3.38 -5.26 -13.75
C PHE A 121 -3.17 -6.10 -15.02
N MET A 122 -2.64 -7.34 -14.91
CA MET A 122 -2.32 -8.18 -16.09
C MET A 122 -3.35 -9.26 -16.41
N GLU A 123 -3.87 -9.94 -15.38
CA GLU A 123 -4.71 -11.12 -15.55
C GLU A 123 -5.81 -11.14 -14.48
N LYS A 124 -7.03 -11.50 -14.89
CA LYS A 124 -8.17 -11.57 -13.98
C LYS A 124 -7.91 -12.63 -12.90
N GLY A 125 -8.17 -12.27 -11.64
CA GLY A 125 -7.99 -13.17 -10.50
C GLY A 125 -6.57 -13.17 -9.92
N LYS A 126 -5.60 -12.55 -10.62
CA LYS A 126 -4.26 -12.27 -10.09
C LYS A 126 -4.15 -10.80 -9.72
N GLU A 127 -3.46 -10.53 -8.62
CA GLU A 127 -3.08 -9.19 -8.20
C GLU A 127 -1.61 -8.95 -8.54
N GLN A 128 -1.27 -7.70 -8.80
CA GLN A 128 0.09 -7.19 -8.81
C GLN A 128 0.24 -6.23 -7.62
N VAL A 129 1.46 -6.11 -7.12
CA VAL A 129 1.81 -5.22 -6.01
C VAL A 129 2.81 -4.20 -6.52
N VAL A 130 2.64 -2.94 -6.12
CA VAL A 130 3.66 -1.90 -6.28
C VAL A 130 4.34 -1.72 -4.93
N LEU A 131 5.63 -2.03 -4.90
CA LEU A 131 6.54 -1.56 -3.85
C LEU A 131 7.21 -0.28 -4.33
N GLY A 132 7.76 0.52 -3.43
CA GLY A 132 8.50 1.70 -3.84
C GLY A 132 9.41 2.25 -2.76
N THR A 133 10.44 2.95 -3.20
CA THR A 133 11.29 3.78 -2.34
C THR A 133 10.96 5.24 -2.59
N TYR A 134 11.21 6.08 -1.59
CA TYR A 134 11.11 7.53 -1.68
C TYR A 134 12.50 8.16 -1.49
N GLY A 135 12.92 9.00 -2.44
CA GLY A 135 14.21 9.69 -2.39
C GLY A 135 14.08 11.20 -2.49
N GLY A 136 15.09 11.91 -1.96
CA GLY A 136 15.21 13.37 -2.06
C GLY A 136 14.15 14.19 -1.30
N SER A 137 14.35 15.51 -1.26
CA SER A 137 13.48 16.46 -0.55
C SER A 137 12.07 16.57 -1.12
N GLY A 138 11.87 16.14 -2.37
CA GLY A 138 10.59 16.09 -3.06
C GLY A 138 9.83 14.78 -2.87
N MET A 139 10.32 13.85 -2.04
CA MET A 139 9.72 12.53 -1.80
C MET A 139 9.40 11.81 -3.13
N PHE A 140 10.41 11.68 -3.98
CA PHE A 140 10.26 11.09 -5.31
C PHE A 140 10.10 9.57 -5.18
N LEU A 141 8.94 9.06 -5.60
CA LEU A 141 8.67 7.63 -5.63
C LEU A 141 9.47 6.98 -6.76
N SER A 142 10.21 5.93 -6.46
CA SER A 142 10.78 4.97 -7.42
C SER A 142 10.01 3.65 -7.33
N PRO A 143 9.04 3.39 -8.23
CA PRO A 143 8.15 2.25 -8.11
C PRO A 143 8.75 0.94 -8.64
N LEU A 144 8.34 -0.17 -8.04
CA LEU A 144 8.67 -1.54 -8.41
C LEU A 144 7.38 -2.36 -8.52
N LEU A 145 7.02 -2.75 -9.74
CA LEU A 145 5.86 -3.60 -9.98
C LEU A 145 6.25 -5.07 -9.84
N VAL A 146 5.64 -5.77 -8.88
CA VAL A 146 5.85 -7.18 -8.58
C VAL A 146 4.60 -7.98 -8.89
N GLY A 147 4.77 -9.15 -9.51
CA GLY A 147 3.66 -10.03 -9.83
C GLY A 147 4.11 -11.35 -10.44
N GLU A 148 3.15 -12.19 -10.80
CA GLU A 148 3.43 -13.46 -11.46
C GLU A 148 3.50 -13.28 -12.99
N TYR A 149 4.55 -13.85 -13.59
CA TYR A 149 4.69 -13.99 -15.04
C TYR A 149 5.29 -15.36 -15.39
N LYS A 150 4.62 -16.09 -16.30
CA LYS A 150 5.04 -17.41 -16.81
C LYS A 150 5.35 -18.45 -15.71
N GLY A 151 4.47 -18.54 -14.73
CA GLY A 151 4.53 -19.44 -13.58
C GLY A 151 5.40 -18.96 -12.42
N ARG A 152 5.97 -17.75 -12.45
CA ARG A 152 6.95 -17.28 -11.45
C ARG A 152 6.63 -15.89 -10.95
N VAL A 153 6.69 -15.69 -9.63
CA VAL A 153 6.63 -14.35 -9.04
C VAL A 153 7.97 -13.66 -9.25
N THR A 154 7.94 -12.51 -9.92
CA THR A 154 9.12 -11.76 -10.32
C THR A 154 8.87 -10.25 -10.25
N THR A 155 9.94 -9.48 -10.35
CA THR A 155 9.86 -8.07 -10.74
C THR A 155 9.39 -8.01 -12.18
N LEU A 156 8.27 -7.35 -12.43
CA LEU A 156 7.66 -7.21 -13.75
C LEU A 156 8.16 -5.97 -14.48
N MET A 157 8.32 -4.87 -13.74
CA MET A 157 8.71 -3.57 -14.28
C MET A 157 9.25 -2.67 -13.17
N ARG A 158 10.22 -1.82 -13.53
CA ARG A 158 10.64 -0.64 -12.76
C ARG A 158 10.33 0.58 -13.62
N PRO A 159 9.15 1.21 -13.48
CA PRO A 159 8.84 2.41 -14.24
C PRO A 159 9.90 3.47 -13.97
N ASP A 160 10.47 4.02 -15.04
CA ASP A 160 11.39 5.14 -14.96
C ASP A 160 10.61 6.43 -14.73
N GLY A 161 11.24 7.40 -14.05
CA GLY A 161 10.66 8.71 -13.77
C GLY A 161 10.71 9.13 -12.30
N GLY A 162 10.90 10.43 -12.07
CA GLY A 162 10.80 11.04 -10.74
C GLY A 162 9.37 11.47 -10.44
N TYR A 163 8.64 10.66 -9.68
CA TYR A 163 7.26 10.97 -9.27
C TYR A 163 7.26 11.72 -7.92
N SER A 164 7.28 13.06 -7.96
CA SER A 164 7.34 13.91 -6.75
C SER A 164 6.11 13.78 -5.87
N SER A 165 6.32 13.60 -4.55
CA SER A 165 5.28 13.21 -3.58
C SER A 165 4.43 12.08 -4.17
N GLY A 166 5.14 11.10 -4.74
CA GLY A 166 4.56 10.18 -5.69
C GLY A 166 3.60 9.17 -5.06
N ASN A 167 2.68 8.65 -5.86
CA ASN A 167 1.81 7.55 -5.46
C ASN A 167 1.56 6.62 -6.66
N ALA A 168 1.07 5.41 -6.40
CA ALA A 168 0.65 4.48 -7.43
C ALA A 168 -0.75 3.93 -7.13
N ILE A 169 -1.56 3.74 -8.17
CA ILE A 169 -2.90 3.16 -8.07
C ILE A 169 -3.07 2.13 -9.19
N ILE A 170 -3.44 0.89 -8.85
CA ILE A 170 -3.88 -0.08 -9.84
C ILE A 170 -5.41 -0.08 -9.89
N ALA A 171 -5.97 0.35 -11.01
CA ALA A 171 -7.41 0.38 -11.22
C ALA A 171 -7.75 0.13 -12.69
N ASN A 172 -8.84 -0.59 -12.95
CA ASN A 172 -9.34 -0.84 -14.31
C ASN A 172 -8.25 -1.40 -15.25
N ASN A 173 -7.51 -2.42 -14.80
CA ASN A 173 -6.41 -3.05 -15.54
C ASN A 173 -5.32 -2.08 -16.00
N THR A 174 -5.13 -0.98 -15.28
CA THR A 174 -4.15 0.06 -15.57
C THR A 174 -3.41 0.41 -14.29
N LEU A 175 -2.09 0.54 -14.36
CA LEU A 175 -1.27 1.11 -13.31
C LEU A 175 -1.14 2.60 -13.57
N TYR A 176 -1.56 3.43 -12.61
CA TYR A 176 -1.42 4.87 -12.64
C TYR A 176 -0.31 5.28 -11.68
N LEU A 177 0.63 6.09 -12.16
CA LEU A 177 1.69 6.69 -11.37
C LEU A 177 1.42 8.19 -11.27
N LEU A 178 1.41 8.70 -10.05
CA LEU A 178 0.88 10.01 -9.72
C LEU A 178 1.94 10.88 -9.05
N ASN A 179 1.82 12.19 -9.24
CA ASN A 179 2.40 13.19 -8.36
C ASN A 179 1.30 13.73 -7.46
N ASN A 180 1.37 13.44 -6.17
CA ASN A 180 0.24 13.56 -5.26
C ASN A 180 -1.02 12.88 -5.85
N THR A 181 -1.94 13.67 -6.40
CA THR A 181 -3.23 13.23 -6.94
C THR A 181 -3.32 13.30 -8.47
N ILE A 182 -2.30 13.85 -9.14
CA ILE A 182 -2.28 14.06 -10.58
C ILE A 182 -1.57 12.90 -11.27
N VAL A 183 -2.23 12.28 -12.25
CA VAL A 183 -1.69 11.14 -13.01
C VAL A 183 -0.60 11.62 -13.96
N ILE A 184 0.65 11.26 -13.70
CA ILE A 184 1.79 11.57 -14.56
C ILE A 184 1.92 10.54 -15.67
N ASP A 185 1.88 9.27 -15.30
CA ASP A 185 1.95 8.16 -16.24
C ASP A 185 0.84 7.14 -15.98
N LYS A 186 0.42 6.50 -17.06
CA LYS A 186 -0.43 5.30 -17.02
C LYS A 186 0.22 4.20 -17.82
N ILE A 187 0.21 3.01 -17.25
CA ILE A 187 0.82 1.83 -17.82
C ILE A 187 -0.29 0.81 -18.01
N SER A 188 -0.33 0.20 -19.20
CA SER A 188 -1.23 -0.91 -19.54
C SER A 188 -0.42 -2.11 -19.98
N TYR A 189 -1.00 -3.32 -19.88
CA TYR A 189 -0.36 -4.55 -20.35
C TYR A 189 -1.18 -5.18 -21.48
N SER A 190 -0.49 -5.61 -22.53
CA SER A 190 -1.10 -6.36 -23.65
C SER A 190 -0.18 -7.49 -24.10
N LYS A 191 -0.59 -8.24 -25.14
CA LYS A 191 0.24 -9.29 -25.75
C LYS A 191 1.62 -8.78 -26.22
N LYS A 192 1.75 -7.49 -26.53
CA LYS A 192 3.01 -6.85 -26.95
C LYS A 192 3.88 -6.38 -25.77
N GLY A 193 3.47 -6.65 -24.53
CA GLY A 193 4.17 -6.20 -23.32
C GLY A 193 3.51 -4.99 -22.67
N PHE A 194 4.31 -4.25 -21.90
CA PHE A 194 3.86 -3.06 -21.18
C PHE A 194 3.89 -1.83 -22.09
N HIS A 195 2.88 -0.97 -21.95
CA HIS A 195 2.75 0.28 -22.71
C HIS A 195 2.57 1.43 -21.73
N GLN A 196 3.60 2.28 -21.63
CA GLN A 196 3.57 3.50 -20.84
C GLN A 196 3.08 4.67 -21.69
N GLN A 197 2.17 5.46 -21.14
CA GLN A 197 1.60 6.65 -21.76
C GLN A 197 1.49 7.76 -20.72
N LYS A 198 1.62 9.02 -21.16
CA LYS A 198 1.35 10.16 -20.29
C LYS A 198 -0.09 10.13 -19.78
N GLY A 199 -0.27 10.41 -18.50
CA GLY A 199 -1.56 10.63 -17.89
C GLY A 199 -2.19 11.93 -18.37
N THR A 200 -3.52 11.99 -18.33
CA THR A 200 -4.32 13.16 -18.76
C THR A 200 -5.25 13.65 -17.65
N GLY A 201 -5.80 14.86 -17.79
CA GLY A 201 -6.86 15.32 -16.88
C GLY A 201 -8.12 14.44 -16.87
N ALA A 202 -8.35 13.66 -17.93
CA ALA A 202 -9.41 12.64 -17.95
C ALA A 202 -9.05 11.45 -17.04
N ASP A 203 -7.78 11.08 -16.96
CA ASP A 203 -7.31 10.04 -16.04
C ASP A 203 -7.42 10.50 -14.57
N ASP A 204 -7.08 11.76 -14.27
CA ASP A 204 -7.29 12.35 -12.94
C ASP A 204 -8.76 12.21 -12.49
N ARG A 205 -9.70 12.55 -13.38
CA ARG A 205 -11.15 12.45 -13.14
C ARG A 205 -11.60 11.01 -12.96
N LYS A 206 -11.03 10.08 -13.72
CA LYS A 206 -11.31 8.64 -13.62
C LYS A 206 -10.91 8.09 -12.25
N LEU A 207 -9.79 8.53 -11.69
CA LEU A 207 -9.37 8.12 -10.35
C LEU A 207 -10.10 8.88 -9.24
N ALA A 208 -10.54 10.10 -9.52
CA ALA A 208 -11.28 10.94 -8.58
C ALA A 208 -12.80 10.64 -8.52
N ILE A 209 -13.26 9.50 -9.04
CA ILE A 209 -14.67 9.10 -9.00
C ILE A 209 -15.18 9.08 -7.55
N GLY A 210 -16.32 9.72 -7.32
CA GLY A 210 -16.95 9.84 -5.99
C GLY A 210 -16.52 11.06 -5.18
N ALA A 211 -15.61 11.90 -5.69
CA ALA A 211 -15.44 13.26 -5.16
C ALA A 211 -16.69 14.11 -5.41
N LYS A 212 -17.11 14.85 -4.38
CA LYS A 212 -18.19 15.85 -4.49
C LYS A 212 -17.66 17.25 -4.75
N HIS A 213 -16.38 17.47 -4.48
CA HIS A 213 -15.71 18.76 -4.61
C HIS A 213 -14.42 18.59 -5.39
N PHE A 214 -14.06 19.59 -6.18
CA PHE A 214 -12.85 19.58 -6.99
C PHE A 214 -12.12 20.90 -6.88
N LEU A 215 -10.80 20.80 -6.71
CA LEU A 215 -9.86 21.89 -6.94
C LEU A 215 -9.15 21.61 -8.26
N MET A 216 -8.97 22.63 -9.08
CA MET A 216 -8.49 22.44 -10.46
C MET A 216 -7.17 23.16 -10.71
N LEU A 217 -6.16 22.43 -11.18
CA LEU A 217 -4.91 22.99 -11.65
C LEU A 217 -5.00 23.29 -13.15
N GLU A 218 -4.46 24.43 -13.57
CA GLU A 218 -4.43 24.86 -14.98
C GLU A 218 -3.08 25.51 -15.28
N LYS A 219 -2.52 25.25 -16.46
CA LYS A 219 -1.35 25.98 -16.96
C LYS A 219 -1.78 27.23 -17.72
N LYS A 220 -1.18 28.37 -17.39
CA LYS A 220 -1.32 29.63 -18.10
C LYS A 220 0.07 30.17 -18.42
N GLY A 221 0.51 29.96 -19.66
CA GLY A 221 1.92 30.10 -20.02
C GLY A 221 2.78 29.15 -19.18
N ASP A 222 3.87 29.67 -18.62
CA ASP A 222 4.80 28.89 -17.79
C ASP A 222 4.35 28.73 -16.33
N LYS A 223 3.20 29.32 -15.96
CA LYS A 223 2.69 29.26 -14.58
C LYS A 223 1.58 28.23 -14.43
N THR A 224 1.69 27.41 -13.39
CA THR A 224 0.57 26.66 -12.86
C THR A 224 -0.24 27.54 -11.92
N ILE A 225 -1.56 27.52 -12.05
CA ILE A 225 -2.49 28.21 -11.15
C ILE A 225 -3.52 27.24 -10.54
N LEU A 226 -3.99 27.57 -9.34
CA LEU A 226 -5.14 26.94 -8.72
C LEU A 226 -6.43 27.69 -9.07
N SER A 227 -7.37 26.99 -9.70
CA SER A 227 -8.69 27.48 -10.11
C SER A 227 -9.82 26.71 -9.40
N GLY A 228 -11.01 27.31 -9.38
CA GLY A 228 -12.18 26.77 -8.69
C GLY A 228 -12.47 27.43 -7.35
N ASN A 229 -13.49 26.92 -6.64
CA ASN A 229 -13.92 27.46 -5.35
C ASN A 229 -12.90 27.11 -4.24
N ARG A 230 -12.34 28.14 -3.60
CA ARG A 230 -11.36 28.01 -2.51
C ARG A 230 -12.01 28.00 -1.13
N ASN A 231 -13.32 28.23 -1.04
CA ASN A 231 -14.11 28.19 0.19
C ASN A 231 -15.13 27.05 0.08
N ILE A 232 -14.74 25.86 0.51
CA ILE A 232 -15.48 24.62 0.30
C ILE A 232 -16.29 24.28 1.55
N LYS A 233 -17.58 24.00 1.38
CA LYS A 233 -18.43 23.43 2.44
C LYS A 233 -18.69 21.97 2.12
N MET A 234 -18.34 21.07 3.03
CA MET A 234 -18.53 19.63 2.87
C MET A 234 -19.08 18.98 4.14
N LYS A 235 -19.55 17.74 4.02
CA LYS A 235 -19.97 16.89 5.16
C LYS A 235 -18.91 15.84 5.47
N VAL A 236 -18.90 15.31 6.69
CA VAL A 236 -18.11 14.13 7.04
C VAL A 236 -18.42 13.00 6.05
N GLY A 237 -17.37 12.28 5.64
CA GLY A 237 -17.44 11.23 4.63
C GLY A 237 -17.35 11.70 3.18
N GLN A 238 -17.59 12.99 2.89
CA GLN A 238 -17.43 13.52 1.53
C GLN A 238 -15.96 13.57 1.13
N LYS A 239 -15.73 13.46 -0.18
CA LYS A 239 -14.39 13.44 -0.77
C LYS A 239 -14.15 14.66 -1.66
N ILE A 240 -12.89 15.09 -1.71
CA ILE A 240 -12.39 16.16 -2.57
C ILE A 240 -11.22 15.63 -3.41
N GLY A 241 -11.21 16.00 -4.69
CA GLY A 241 -10.10 15.70 -5.61
C GLY A 241 -9.38 16.97 -6.04
N ILE A 242 -8.08 16.87 -6.29
CA ILE A 242 -7.29 17.89 -6.99
C ILE A 242 -6.97 17.30 -8.37
N ILE A 243 -7.36 17.99 -9.44
CA ILE A 243 -7.30 17.46 -10.81
C ILE A 243 -6.81 18.52 -11.80
N ARG A 244 -6.38 18.12 -13.00
CA ARG A 244 -6.24 19.09 -14.11
C ARG A 244 -7.61 19.58 -14.56
N LYS A 245 -7.69 20.88 -14.83
CA LYS A 245 -8.92 21.52 -15.31
C LYS A 245 -9.35 20.96 -16.67
N ASN A 246 -8.45 20.94 -17.65
CA ASN A 246 -8.73 20.45 -18.99
C ASN A 246 -8.55 18.91 -19.05
N PRO A 247 -9.58 18.13 -19.42
CA PRO A 247 -9.48 16.67 -19.53
C PRO A 247 -8.41 16.17 -20.51
N LYS A 248 -8.09 16.95 -21.55
CA LYS A 248 -7.08 16.58 -22.56
C LYS A 248 -5.65 16.98 -22.17
N ASP A 249 -5.48 17.69 -21.06
CA ASP A 249 -4.17 18.17 -20.64
C ASP A 249 -3.30 17.03 -20.10
N SER A 250 -2.14 16.84 -20.74
CA SER A 250 -1.11 15.85 -20.38
C SER A 250 0.16 16.49 -19.82
N SER A 251 0.09 17.77 -19.43
CA SER A 251 1.23 18.48 -18.86
C SER A 251 1.62 17.92 -17.51
N TYR A 252 2.91 18.04 -17.18
CA TYR A 252 3.39 17.74 -15.84
C TYR A 252 2.93 18.80 -14.83
N TYR A 253 2.53 18.35 -13.64
CA TYR A 253 2.18 19.17 -12.48
C TYR A 253 2.87 18.60 -11.24
N GLY A 254 3.70 19.40 -10.58
CA GLY A 254 4.25 19.11 -9.26
C GLY A 254 3.78 20.20 -8.31
N TYR A 255 2.68 19.96 -7.59
CA TYR A 255 2.18 20.91 -6.59
C TYR A 255 2.50 20.40 -5.18
N ARG A 256 2.54 21.29 -4.20
CA ARG A 256 2.62 20.91 -2.78
C ARG A 256 1.31 21.24 -2.08
N LEU A 257 0.83 20.31 -1.26
CA LEU A 257 -0.31 20.49 -0.37
C LEU A 257 0.19 20.56 1.07
N LEU A 258 -0.05 21.69 1.72
CA LEU A 258 0.34 21.94 3.11
C LEU A 258 -0.94 22.15 3.93
N PHE A 259 -1.09 21.38 5.00
CA PHE A 259 -2.17 21.58 5.96
C PHE A 259 -1.74 22.62 6.99
N THR A 260 -2.30 23.82 6.92
CA THR A 260 -1.95 24.92 7.82
C THR A 260 -2.79 24.93 9.10
N ALA A 261 -3.99 24.34 9.07
CA ALA A 261 -4.80 24.07 10.27
C ALA A 261 -5.78 22.91 10.02
N GLY A 262 -6.14 22.16 11.08
CA GLY A 262 -7.14 21.09 10.99
C GLY A 262 -6.72 19.92 10.09
N TRP A 263 -5.46 19.48 10.21
CA TRP A 263 -4.89 18.37 9.45
C TRP A 263 -5.53 17.02 9.79
N ASP A 264 -6.08 16.88 10.99
CA ASP A 264 -6.78 15.69 11.49
C ASP A 264 -8.21 15.55 10.92
N ARG A 265 -8.72 16.62 10.29
CA ARG A 265 -10.09 16.69 9.75
C ARG A 265 -10.23 16.09 8.37
N ILE A 266 -9.15 16.03 7.60
CA ILE A 266 -9.13 15.46 6.25
C ILE A 266 -7.96 14.47 6.15
N LYS A 267 -8.21 13.29 5.59
CA LYS A 267 -7.19 12.26 5.39
C LYS A 267 -7.04 11.91 3.93
N HIS A 268 -5.81 11.61 3.52
CA HIS A 268 -5.57 10.87 2.29
C HIS A 268 -6.12 9.46 2.44
N LEU A 269 -6.87 9.00 1.45
CA LEU A 269 -7.32 7.62 1.40
C LEU A 269 -6.22 6.74 0.83
N ASN A 270 -5.92 5.64 1.52
CA ASN A 270 -4.99 4.63 1.01
C ASN A 270 -5.43 4.16 -0.38
N ASN A 271 -4.48 4.03 -1.31
CA ASN A 271 -4.74 3.60 -2.70
C ASN A 271 -5.72 4.51 -3.47
N SER A 272 -5.77 5.80 -3.18
CA SER A 272 -6.72 6.72 -3.79
C SER A 272 -6.10 8.09 -4.06
N SER A 273 -6.53 8.75 -5.14
CA SER A 273 -6.17 10.15 -5.46
C SER A 273 -7.05 11.17 -4.73
N LEU A 274 -7.96 10.71 -3.87
CA LEU A 274 -8.91 11.54 -3.14
C LEU A 274 -8.52 11.75 -1.68
N LEU A 275 -8.89 12.91 -1.16
CA LEU A 275 -8.91 13.21 0.26
C LEU A 275 -10.35 13.13 0.80
N GLN A 276 -10.53 12.66 2.02
CA GLN A 276 -11.84 12.49 2.67
C GLN A 276 -11.94 13.29 3.97
N ALA A 277 -13.05 14.00 4.14
CA ALA A 277 -13.41 14.60 5.43
C ALA A 277 -13.76 13.51 6.44
N VAL A 278 -13.08 13.49 7.59
CA VAL A 278 -13.23 12.46 8.62
C VAL A 278 -13.79 12.98 9.93
N SER A 279 -13.77 14.29 10.18
CA SER A 279 -14.43 14.89 11.34
C SER A 279 -14.87 16.35 11.08
N PRO A 280 -15.92 16.84 11.78
CA PRO A 280 -16.39 18.22 11.63
C PRO A 280 -15.35 19.26 12.06
N GLY A 281 -15.47 20.48 11.57
CA GLY A 281 -14.60 21.60 11.89
C GLY A 281 -14.10 22.34 10.66
N VAL A 282 -13.01 23.08 10.80
CA VAL A 282 -12.37 23.83 9.71
C VAL A 282 -11.00 23.23 9.41
N SER A 283 -10.71 23.00 8.12
CA SER A 283 -9.40 22.64 7.62
C SER A 283 -8.90 23.74 6.68
N LYS A 284 -7.71 24.27 6.93
CA LYS A 284 -7.08 25.31 6.10
C LYS A 284 -5.86 24.72 5.42
N TRP A 285 -5.80 24.91 4.11
CA TRP A 285 -4.72 24.40 3.27
C TRP A 285 -4.00 25.55 2.58
N THR A 286 -2.71 25.33 2.31
CA THR A 286 -1.94 26.11 1.36
C THR A 286 -1.52 25.17 0.23
N ILE A 287 -1.87 25.53 -1.01
CA ILE A 287 -1.46 24.80 -2.21
C ILE A 287 -0.44 25.64 -2.96
N GLU A 288 0.78 25.14 -3.11
CA GLU A 288 1.84 25.75 -3.93
C GLU A 288 1.79 25.13 -5.32
N PRO A 289 1.21 25.78 -6.35
CA PRO A 289 0.84 25.10 -7.58
C PRO A 289 2.03 24.68 -8.47
N ASN A 290 3.18 25.35 -8.35
CA ASN A 290 4.42 24.97 -9.05
C ASN A 290 5.42 24.20 -8.18
N GLY A 291 5.07 23.92 -6.92
CA GLY A 291 5.95 23.30 -5.93
C GLY A 291 7.08 24.24 -5.49
N TYR A 292 7.12 24.60 -4.20
CA TYR A 292 8.09 25.56 -3.66
C TYR A 292 7.95 26.97 -4.28
N SER A 293 6.71 27.40 -4.47
CA SER A 293 6.35 28.72 -5.01
C SER A 293 5.23 29.33 -4.17
N ASP A 294 4.78 30.54 -4.52
CA ASP A 294 3.69 31.22 -3.81
C ASP A 294 2.47 30.31 -3.61
N GLY A 295 2.08 30.19 -2.35
CA GLY A 295 0.98 29.37 -1.91
C GLY A 295 -0.37 30.04 -2.10
N VAL A 296 -1.38 29.24 -2.46
CA VAL A 296 -2.78 29.66 -2.55
C VAL A 296 -3.56 29.04 -1.39
N GLY A 297 -4.22 29.90 -0.60
CA GLY A 297 -5.06 29.46 0.51
C GLY A 297 -6.37 28.81 0.06
N VAL A 298 -6.73 27.70 0.71
CA VAL A 298 -8.02 27.02 0.59
C VAL A 298 -8.60 26.82 1.99
N ASN A 299 -9.87 27.16 2.16
CA ASN A 299 -10.60 27.01 3.41
C ASN A 299 -11.72 25.99 3.22
N ILE A 300 -11.76 24.98 4.10
CA ILE A 300 -12.74 23.90 4.05
C ILE A 300 -13.50 23.86 5.37
N THR A 301 -14.82 24.06 5.30
CA THR A 301 -15.73 23.91 6.44
C THR A 301 -16.44 22.57 6.35
N ILE A 302 -16.27 21.74 7.38
CA ILE A 302 -16.80 20.38 7.46
C ILE A 302 -17.92 20.34 8.50
N THR A 303 -19.10 19.95 8.04
CA THR A 303 -20.29 19.73 8.87
C THR A 303 -20.52 18.23 9.09
N LYS A 304 -21.39 17.88 10.05
CA LYS A 304 -21.79 16.49 10.27
C LYS A 304 -22.45 15.89 9.03
#